data_AF-A0A1R2CWX8-F1
#
_entry.id   AF-A0A1R2CWX8-F1
#
_cell.length_a   1.000
_cell.length_b   1.000
_cell.length_c   1.000
_cell.angle_alpha   90.00
_cell.angle_beta   90.00
_cell.angle_gamma   90.00
#
_symmetry.space_group_name_H-M   'P 1'
#
loop_
_entity.id
_entity.type
_entity.pdbx_description
1 polymer ?
#
loop_
_entity_poly.entity_id
_entity_poly.type
_entity_poly.pdbx_seq_one_letter_code
_entity_poly.pdbx_strand_id
1 'polypeptide(L)'
;MDSYNKDACVISKDLVFFIDECHTYSDNETICSSCSISDEFFKFYEQEMDNMLEKYAFNISQEPVKEKKKRGRKPLRPNDPIRKKTEIKDKYWLRAFRNFVKNHFSLIKKLITGDELIFWLQYISRSGKPGKDSGFLSYGKNYKSFLFREKSFHKIFKAWFMEFGCEELSKKYEFGSDLWFIYYDYALKEIASEGHNCEEIQEAFRRRLKPQEHCETVDCFFIN
;
A
#
# COMPACT_ATOMS: atom_id res chain seq x y z
N MET A 1 26.65 -5.05 -15.54
CA MET A 1 27.05 -4.36 -14.29
C MET A 1 26.81 -2.90 -14.59
N ASP A 2 25.59 -2.44 -14.37
CA ASP A 2 25.18 -1.10 -14.78
C ASP A 2 24.95 -0.24 -13.54
N SER A 3 25.66 0.88 -13.56
CA SER A 3 25.85 1.89 -12.53
C SER A 3 24.54 2.52 -12.09
N TYR A 4 24.21 2.39 -10.81
CA TYR A 4 23.18 3.19 -10.16
C TYR A 4 23.67 4.63 -10.02
N ASN A 5 23.04 5.54 -10.75
CA ASN A 5 23.14 6.98 -10.50
C ASN A 5 22.41 7.27 -9.18
N LYS A 6 23.18 7.50 -8.12
CA LYS A 6 22.70 8.02 -6.84
C LYS A 6 22.68 9.55 -6.93
N ASP A 7 21.58 10.13 -7.36
CA ASP A 7 21.32 11.54 -7.08
C ASP A 7 20.61 11.60 -5.74
N ALA A 8 21.41 11.67 -4.67
CA ALA A 8 20.95 12.20 -3.40
C ALA A 8 20.43 13.63 -3.65
N CYS A 9 19.40 14.05 -2.92
CA CYS A 9 19.05 15.45 -2.81
C CYS A 9 20.23 16.18 -2.16
N VAL A 10 21.19 16.60 -2.98
CA VAL A 10 22.30 17.45 -2.57
C VAL A 10 21.71 18.83 -2.47
N ILE A 11 21.18 19.16 -1.29
CA ILE A 11 21.11 20.55 -0.88
C ILE A 11 22.54 21.08 -1.07
N SER A 12 22.70 22.05 -1.96
CA SER A 12 24.01 22.60 -2.30
C SER A 12 24.74 22.93 -1.00
N LYS A 13 26.00 22.48 -0.88
CA LYS A 13 26.85 22.80 0.29
C LYS A 13 26.97 24.32 0.50
N ASP A 14 26.66 25.11 -0.52
CA ASP A 14 26.67 26.57 -0.47
C ASP A 14 25.49 27.17 0.31
N LEU A 15 24.40 26.41 0.53
CA LEU A 15 23.25 26.86 1.35
C LEU A 15 23.54 26.81 2.86
N VAL A 16 24.56 26.06 3.28
CA VAL A 16 24.99 26.01 4.69
C VAL A 16 25.66 27.30 5.12
N PHE A 17 26.16 28.11 4.16
CA PHE A 17 26.90 29.34 4.44
C PHE A 17 26.02 30.54 4.84
N PHE A 18 24.69 30.46 4.61
CA PHE A 18 23.75 31.55 4.89
C PHE A 18 22.87 31.33 6.13
N ILE A 19 23.05 30.21 6.83
CA ILE A 19 22.45 30.02 8.15
C ILE A 19 23.45 30.59 9.14
N ASP A 20 23.21 31.84 9.57
CA ASP A 20 24.01 32.48 10.62
C ASP A 20 24.15 31.52 11.82
N GLU A 21 25.39 31.32 12.29
CA GLU A 21 25.72 30.46 13.41
C GLU A 21 24.93 30.87 14.66
N CYS A 22 23.88 30.12 15.01
CA CYS A 22 23.29 30.17 16.34
C CYS A 22 24.25 29.54 17.35
N HIS A 23 25.19 30.34 17.86
CA HIS A 23 25.92 30.00 19.08
C HIS A 23 25.02 30.21 20.31
N THR A 24 24.25 29.18 20.68
CA THR A 24 24.01 28.76 22.07
C THR A 24 23.06 27.55 22.09
N TYR A 25 23.60 26.36 22.37
CA TYR A 25 22.79 25.26 22.90
C TYR A 25 22.59 25.53 24.40
N SER A 26 21.35 25.81 24.78
CA SER A 26 20.88 25.72 26.15
C SER A 26 19.75 24.70 26.15
N ASP A 27 19.94 23.60 26.85
CA ASP A 27 18.95 22.56 27.07
C ASP A 27 17.80 23.13 27.91
N ASN A 28 16.80 23.72 27.26
CA ASN A 28 15.42 23.82 27.74
C ASN A 28 14.53 24.30 26.59
N GLU A 29 13.42 23.60 26.40
CA GLU A 29 12.40 23.85 25.38
C GLU A 29 11.90 25.29 25.42
N THR A 30 12.39 26.13 24.51
CA THR A 30 11.70 27.35 24.08
C THR A 30 12.11 27.60 22.64
N ILE A 31 11.14 27.50 21.73
CA ILE A 31 11.31 27.82 20.31
C ILE A 31 11.89 29.24 20.23
N CYS A 32 13.10 29.36 19.71
CA CYS A 32 13.78 30.62 19.48
C CYS A 32 12.96 31.43 18.46
N SER A 33 12.14 32.36 18.96
CA SER A 33 11.29 33.25 18.17
C SER A 33 12.07 34.39 17.48
N SER A 34 13.40 34.35 17.45
CA SER A 34 14.24 35.45 16.97
C SER A 34 15.21 35.07 15.85
N CYS A 35 15.06 33.92 15.19
CA CYS A 35 15.75 33.67 13.93
C CYS A 35 15.03 34.43 12.81
N SER A 36 15.38 35.71 12.64
CA SER A 36 14.98 36.49 11.48
C SER A 36 15.71 35.95 10.25
N ILE A 37 15.10 34.99 9.57
CA ILE A 37 15.53 34.55 8.24
C ILE A 37 15.60 35.80 7.35
N SER A 38 16.76 36.06 6.74
CA SER A 38 16.94 37.30 5.98
C SER A 38 16.05 37.31 4.73
N ASP A 39 15.54 38.49 4.37
CA ASP A 39 14.74 38.68 3.14
C ASP A 39 15.49 38.28 1.86
N GLU A 40 16.83 38.23 1.91
CA GLU A 40 17.68 37.80 0.80
C GLU A 40 17.64 36.28 0.63
N PHE A 41 17.50 35.52 1.72
CA PHE A 41 17.27 34.08 1.67
C PHE A 41 15.92 33.76 1.01
N PHE A 42 14.87 34.50 1.37
CA PHE A 42 13.54 34.33 0.75
C PHE A 42 13.57 34.61 -0.76
N LYS A 43 14.24 35.70 -1.18
CA LYS A 43 14.38 36.02 -2.61
C LYS A 43 15.16 34.96 -3.39
N PHE A 44 16.23 34.42 -2.80
CA PHE A 44 16.99 33.34 -3.42
C PHE A 44 16.14 32.07 -3.57
N TYR A 45 15.36 31.73 -2.53
CA TYR A 45 14.51 30.55 -2.54
C TYR A 45 13.34 30.66 -3.54
N GLU A 46 12.71 31.84 -3.62
CA GLU A 46 11.67 32.12 -4.63
C GLU A 46 12.22 31.97 -6.05
N GLN A 47 13.41 32.51 -6.31
CA GLN A 47 14.05 32.42 -7.62
C GLN A 47 14.45 30.98 -8.01
N GLU A 48 14.89 30.16 -7.04
CA GLU A 48 15.17 28.73 -7.24
C GLU A 48 13.88 27.95 -7.56
N MET A 49 12.79 28.25 -6.86
CA MET A 49 11.47 27.65 -7.13
C MET A 49 10.93 28.02 -8.50
N ASP A 50 11.06 29.28 -8.91
CA ASP A 50 10.64 29.74 -10.23
C ASP A 50 11.43 29.06 -11.35
N ASN A 51 12.76 28.92 -11.18
CA ASN A 51 13.61 28.18 -12.11
C ASN A 51 13.24 26.69 -12.22
N MET A 52 12.84 26.07 -11.11
CA MET A 52 12.33 24.69 -11.09
C MET A 52 11.00 24.58 -11.85
N LEU A 53 10.05 25.48 -11.57
CA LEU A 53 8.75 25.51 -12.25
C LEU A 53 8.89 25.71 -13.76
N GLU A 54 9.81 26.56 -14.19
CA GLU A 54 10.07 26.83 -15.61
C GLU A 54 10.68 25.60 -16.33
N LYS A 55 11.59 24.87 -15.66
CA LYS A 55 12.10 23.56 -16.15
C LYS A 55 11.01 22.51 -16.29
N TYR A 56 10.06 22.46 -15.35
CA TYR A 56 8.93 21.52 -15.44
C TYR A 56 7.93 21.92 -16.55
N ALA A 57 7.68 23.22 -16.74
CA ALA A 57 6.83 23.72 -17.81
C ALA A 57 7.40 23.38 -19.21
N PHE A 58 8.73 23.48 -19.39
CA PHE A 58 9.39 23.12 -20.65
C PHE A 58 9.33 21.61 -20.97
N ASN A 59 9.35 20.75 -19.94
CA ASN A 59 9.21 19.29 -20.11
C ASN A 59 7.78 18.83 -20.45
N ILE A 60 6.76 19.67 -20.21
CA ILE A 60 5.36 19.38 -20.55
C ILE A 60 5.07 19.68 -22.04
N SER A 61 5.89 20.50 -22.71
CA SER A 61 5.67 20.92 -24.11
C SER A 61 6.32 20.01 -25.16
N GLN A 62 7.10 19.00 -24.76
CA GLN A 62 7.60 18.01 -25.72
C GLN A 62 6.48 17.02 -26.04
N GLU A 63 5.83 17.20 -27.20
CA GLU A 63 4.92 16.21 -27.75
C GLU A 63 5.60 14.83 -27.80
N PRO A 64 5.00 13.77 -27.25
CA PRO A 64 5.61 12.45 -27.29
C PRO A 64 5.67 11.97 -28.74
N VAL A 65 6.89 11.62 -29.18
CA VAL A 65 7.18 10.96 -30.46
C VAL A 65 6.18 9.83 -30.67
N LYS A 66 5.38 9.92 -31.75
CA LYS A 66 4.36 8.94 -32.11
C LYS A 66 5.01 7.61 -32.53
N GLU A 67 5.37 6.79 -31.56
CA GLU A 67 5.69 5.39 -31.82
C GLU A 67 4.42 4.64 -32.27
N LYS A 68 4.57 3.87 -33.35
CA LYS A 68 3.47 3.09 -33.96
C LYS A 68 2.92 2.10 -32.94
N LYS A 69 1.65 2.29 -32.56
CA LYS A 69 0.90 1.46 -31.61
C LYS A 69 0.86 -0.01 -32.06
N LYS A 70 1.65 -0.88 -31.41
CA LYS A 70 1.34 -2.32 -31.38
C LYS A 70 -0.01 -2.50 -30.67
N ARG A 71 -0.91 -3.33 -31.22
CA ARG A 71 -2.22 -3.65 -30.62
C ARG A 71 -2.00 -4.24 -29.22
N GLY A 72 -2.19 -3.42 -28.21
CA GLY A 72 -2.22 -3.79 -26.80
C GLY A 72 -3.33 -3.00 -26.12
N ARG A 73 -4.08 -3.64 -25.21
CA ARG A 73 -5.11 -2.97 -24.40
C ARG A 73 -4.49 -1.75 -23.71
N LYS A 74 -5.17 -0.60 -23.79
CA LYS A 74 -4.79 0.62 -23.06
C LYS A 74 -4.56 0.31 -21.57
N PRO A 75 -3.55 0.90 -20.92
CA PRO A 75 -3.38 0.84 -19.46
C PRO A 75 -4.66 1.34 -18.76
N LEU A 76 -5.02 0.70 -17.64
CA LEU A 76 -6.35 0.87 -17.05
C LEU A 76 -6.56 2.21 -16.33
N ARG A 77 -5.52 2.94 -15.89
CA ARG A 77 -5.62 4.32 -15.37
C ARG A 77 -4.27 5.04 -15.56
N PRO A 78 -4.23 6.27 -16.11
CA PRO A 78 -2.98 6.99 -16.35
C PRO A 78 -2.20 7.40 -15.08
N ASN A 79 -2.89 7.59 -13.94
CA ASN A 79 -2.32 8.17 -12.71
C ASN A 79 -2.05 7.15 -11.59
N ASP A 80 -2.05 5.83 -11.88
CA ASP A 80 -1.58 4.83 -10.90
C ASP A 80 -0.05 4.71 -11.05
N PRO A 81 0.76 5.07 -10.03
CA PRO A 81 2.23 5.11 -10.13
C PRO A 81 2.83 3.76 -10.52
N ILE A 82 2.08 2.67 -10.35
CA ILE A 82 2.46 1.35 -10.84
C ILE A 82 1.35 0.83 -11.75
N ARG A 83 1.62 0.84 -13.06
CA ARG A 83 0.80 0.32 -14.17
C ARG A 83 0.48 -1.19 -14.10
N LYS A 84 0.44 -1.81 -12.91
CA LYS A 84 0.08 -3.21 -12.70
C LYS A 84 -1.44 -3.35 -12.69
N LYS A 85 -1.94 -4.32 -13.44
CA LYS A 85 -3.37 -4.68 -13.45
C LYS A 85 -3.82 -4.98 -12.01
N THR A 86 -4.98 -4.48 -11.62
CA THR A 86 -5.66 -4.76 -10.33
C THR A 86 -5.70 -6.25 -10.01
N GLU A 87 -5.86 -7.08 -11.05
CA GLU A 87 -5.85 -8.53 -10.97
C GLU A 87 -4.56 -9.14 -10.35
N ILE A 88 -3.40 -8.49 -10.51
CA ILE A 88 -2.15 -8.96 -9.89
C ILE A 88 -2.19 -8.74 -8.37
N LYS A 89 -2.71 -7.59 -7.94
CA LYS A 89 -2.89 -7.24 -6.52
C LYS A 89 -3.97 -8.14 -5.90
N ASP A 90 -5.09 -8.35 -6.60
CA ASP A 90 -6.14 -9.32 -6.22
C ASP A 90 -5.57 -10.72 -6.04
N LYS A 91 -4.83 -11.22 -7.03
CA LYS A 91 -4.23 -12.56 -6.99
C LYS A 91 -3.28 -12.73 -5.82
N TYR A 92 -2.53 -11.70 -5.46
CA TYR A 92 -1.63 -11.74 -4.31
C TYR A 92 -2.41 -11.94 -3.01
N TRP A 93 -3.29 -10.99 -2.68
CA TRP A 93 -4.03 -10.98 -1.42
C TRP A 93 -4.98 -12.15 -1.28
N LEU A 94 -5.77 -12.44 -2.32
CA LEU A 94 -6.77 -13.50 -2.28
C LEU A 94 -6.13 -14.89 -2.24
N ARG A 95 -4.92 -15.05 -2.77
CA ARG A 95 -4.17 -16.31 -2.63
C ARG A 95 -3.58 -16.49 -1.24
N ALA A 96 -2.96 -15.43 -0.70
CA ALA A 96 -2.41 -15.44 0.66
C ALA A 96 -3.53 -15.73 1.68
N PHE A 97 -4.62 -14.99 1.61
CA PHE A 97 -5.78 -15.19 2.48
C PHE A 97 -6.36 -16.58 2.35
N ARG A 98 -6.55 -17.09 1.12
CA ARG A 98 -7.07 -18.45 0.94
C ARG A 98 -6.18 -19.52 1.58
N ASN A 99 -4.87 -19.35 1.51
CA ASN A 99 -3.93 -20.27 2.16
C ASN A 99 -4.05 -20.20 3.68
N PHE A 100 -4.15 -18.99 4.24
CA PHE A 100 -4.41 -18.79 5.67
C PHE A 100 -5.70 -19.50 6.09
N VAL A 101 -6.81 -19.25 5.39
CA VAL A 101 -8.12 -19.84 5.72
C VAL A 101 -8.07 -21.36 5.70
N LYS A 102 -7.37 -21.95 4.72
CA LYS A 102 -7.17 -23.40 4.64
C LYS A 102 -6.44 -23.97 5.85
N ASN A 103 -5.35 -23.34 6.25
CA ASN A 103 -4.50 -23.82 7.33
C ASN A 103 -5.17 -23.65 8.70
N HIS A 104 -6.08 -22.68 8.82
CA HIS A 104 -6.77 -22.34 10.08
C HIS A 104 -8.28 -22.57 10.01
N PHE A 105 -8.74 -23.45 9.11
CA PHE A 105 -10.17 -23.61 8.85
C PHE A 105 -10.95 -24.11 10.08
N SER A 106 -10.33 -24.93 10.92
CA SER A 106 -10.95 -25.41 12.18
C SER A 106 -11.27 -24.28 13.16
N LEU A 107 -10.46 -23.20 13.15
CA LEU A 107 -10.71 -22.00 13.93
C LEU A 107 -11.82 -21.16 13.28
N ILE A 108 -11.68 -20.88 11.98
CA ILE A 108 -12.62 -20.04 11.23
C ILE A 108 -14.02 -20.64 11.19
N LYS A 109 -14.13 -21.97 11.12
CA LYS A 109 -15.41 -22.68 11.15
C LYS A 109 -16.23 -22.37 12.41
N LYS A 110 -15.58 -22.00 13.52
CA LYS A 110 -16.27 -21.61 14.77
C LYS A 110 -16.77 -20.16 14.77
N LEU A 111 -16.38 -19.37 13.78
CA LEU A 111 -16.69 -17.94 13.64
C LEU A 111 -17.73 -17.67 12.54
N ILE A 112 -18.19 -18.72 11.85
CA ILE A 112 -19.13 -18.64 10.73
C ILE A 112 -20.40 -19.44 11.05
N THR A 113 -21.51 -19.02 10.47
CA THR A 113 -22.80 -19.71 10.62
C THR A 113 -22.86 -20.98 9.75
N GLY A 114 -23.87 -21.82 10.01
CA GLY A 114 -24.11 -23.01 9.19
C GLY A 114 -24.37 -22.68 7.71
N ASP A 115 -25.08 -21.58 7.44
CA ASP A 115 -25.40 -21.14 6.08
C ASP A 115 -24.15 -20.64 5.34
N GLU A 116 -23.25 -19.96 6.05
CA GLU A 116 -21.97 -19.48 5.53
C GLU A 116 -21.00 -20.63 5.23
N LEU A 117 -21.13 -21.77 5.93
CA LEU A 117 -20.22 -22.91 5.81
C LEU A 117 -20.10 -23.43 4.38
N ILE A 118 -21.20 -23.43 3.62
CA ILE A 118 -21.23 -23.89 2.23
C ILE A 118 -20.31 -23.02 1.36
N PHE A 119 -20.41 -21.69 1.51
CA PHE A 119 -19.53 -20.75 0.81
C PHE A 119 -18.07 -21.01 1.16
N TRP A 120 -17.75 -21.13 2.45
CA TRP A 120 -16.36 -21.28 2.89
C TRP A 120 -15.74 -22.60 2.45
N LEU A 121 -16.51 -23.70 2.48
CA LEU A 121 -16.08 -24.99 1.94
C LEU A 121 -15.82 -24.90 0.42
N GLN A 122 -16.70 -24.23 -0.33
CA GLN A 122 -16.50 -24.00 -1.75
C GLN A 122 -15.24 -23.16 -2.00
N TYR A 123 -15.06 -22.06 -1.26
CA TYR A 123 -13.93 -21.14 -1.36
C TYR A 123 -12.58 -21.86 -1.18
N ILE A 124 -12.45 -22.70 -0.15
CA ILE A 124 -11.22 -23.45 0.11
C ILE A 124 -11.05 -24.68 -0.79
N SER A 125 -12.13 -25.21 -1.39
CA SER A 125 -12.02 -26.34 -2.31
C SER A 125 -11.30 -26.00 -3.62
N ARG A 126 -11.03 -26.99 -4.47
CA ARG A 126 -10.43 -26.78 -5.80
C ARG A 126 -11.33 -25.91 -6.70
N SER A 127 -12.66 -26.00 -6.56
CA SER A 127 -13.61 -25.25 -7.39
C SER A 127 -13.65 -23.75 -7.09
N GLY A 128 -13.33 -23.35 -5.85
CA GLY A 128 -13.21 -21.95 -5.44
C GLY A 128 -11.86 -21.29 -5.75
N LYS A 129 -10.89 -22.03 -6.33
CA LYS A 129 -9.60 -21.48 -6.77
C LYS A 129 -9.67 -21.13 -8.25
N PRO A 130 -9.43 -19.86 -8.66
CA PRO A 130 -9.42 -19.52 -10.07
C PRO A 130 -8.39 -20.31 -10.90
N GLY A 131 -8.82 -20.81 -12.07
CA GLY A 131 -8.05 -21.66 -12.98
C GLY A 131 -8.92 -22.39 -14.02
N LYS A 132 -8.29 -23.12 -14.94
CA LYS A 132 -8.95 -23.79 -16.08
C LYS A 132 -10.04 -24.79 -15.68
N ASP A 133 -9.87 -25.50 -14.56
CA ASP A 133 -10.80 -26.54 -14.10
C ASP A 133 -11.73 -26.06 -12.96
N SER A 134 -11.97 -24.75 -12.87
CA SER A 134 -12.73 -24.14 -11.77
C SER A 134 -13.89 -23.31 -12.29
N GLY A 135 -14.80 -22.91 -11.38
CA GLY A 135 -15.89 -21.99 -11.73
C GLY A 135 -15.41 -20.59 -12.11
N PHE A 136 -14.12 -20.27 -11.96
CA PHE A 136 -13.57 -18.93 -12.16
C PHE A 136 -12.28 -18.98 -12.99
N LEU A 137 -12.24 -18.34 -14.16
CA LEU A 137 -11.03 -18.35 -14.98
C LEU A 137 -9.89 -17.51 -14.39
N SER A 138 -10.22 -16.46 -13.61
CA SER A 138 -9.23 -15.56 -13.02
C SER A 138 -9.76 -14.83 -11.78
N TYR A 139 -8.92 -14.03 -11.13
CA TYR A 139 -9.26 -13.23 -9.94
C TYR A 139 -10.02 -11.92 -10.29
N GLY A 140 -10.66 -11.89 -11.46
CA GLY A 140 -11.38 -10.72 -11.96
C GLY A 140 -12.76 -10.53 -11.31
N LYS A 141 -13.58 -9.70 -11.98
CA LYS A 141 -14.90 -9.25 -11.48
C LYS A 141 -15.79 -10.39 -11.00
N ASN A 142 -15.98 -11.45 -11.79
CA ASN A 142 -16.88 -12.55 -11.45
C ASN A 142 -16.47 -13.28 -10.17
N TYR A 143 -15.16 -13.45 -9.95
CA TYR A 143 -14.66 -14.06 -8.72
C TYR A 143 -14.92 -13.17 -7.52
N LYS A 144 -14.62 -11.86 -7.64
CA LYS A 144 -14.90 -10.91 -6.57
C LYS A 144 -16.39 -10.79 -6.26
N SER A 145 -17.26 -10.79 -7.27
CA SER A 145 -18.71 -10.81 -7.05
C SER A 145 -19.17 -12.07 -6.29
N PHE A 146 -18.55 -13.22 -6.54
CA PHE A 146 -18.81 -14.42 -5.75
C PHE A 146 -18.35 -14.27 -4.29
N LEU A 147 -17.14 -13.74 -4.06
CA LEU A 147 -16.60 -13.54 -2.71
C LEU A 147 -17.42 -12.52 -1.91
N PHE A 148 -17.72 -11.38 -2.53
CA PHE A 148 -18.36 -10.23 -1.89
C PHE A 148 -19.86 -10.40 -1.72
N ARG A 149 -20.45 -11.43 -2.34
CA ARG A 149 -21.82 -11.84 -2.02
C ARG A 149 -21.94 -12.30 -0.57
N GLU A 150 -20.88 -12.86 -0.01
CA GLU A 150 -20.87 -13.41 1.34
C GLU A 150 -20.27 -12.41 2.33
N LYS A 151 -21.08 -11.85 3.23
CA LYS A 151 -20.61 -10.79 4.16
C LYS A 151 -19.54 -11.28 5.12
N SER A 152 -19.58 -12.56 5.50
CA SER A 152 -18.54 -13.15 6.34
C SER A 152 -17.17 -13.14 5.67
N PHE A 153 -17.09 -13.18 4.33
CA PHE A 153 -15.83 -13.05 3.60
C PHE A 153 -15.12 -11.74 3.94
N HIS A 154 -15.82 -10.61 3.82
CA HIS A 154 -15.24 -9.29 4.11
C HIS A 154 -14.81 -9.15 5.57
N LYS A 155 -15.64 -9.60 6.51
CA LYS A 155 -15.32 -9.58 7.95
C LYS A 155 -14.04 -10.34 8.26
N ILE A 156 -13.93 -11.57 7.76
CA ILE A 156 -12.79 -12.45 8.06
C ILE A 156 -11.54 -11.99 7.30
N PHE A 157 -11.69 -11.55 6.04
CA PHE A 157 -10.58 -10.98 5.26
C PHE A 157 -10.03 -9.73 5.96
N LYS A 158 -10.90 -8.81 6.39
CA LYS A 158 -10.50 -7.58 7.07
C LYS A 158 -9.78 -7.87 8.38
N ALA A 159 -10.34 -8.74 9.24
CA ALA A 159 -9.67 -9.14 10.48
C ALA A 159 -8.29 -9.76 10.21
N TRP A 160 -8.18 -10.65 9.22
CA TRP A 160 -6.91 -11.25 8.84
C TRP A 160 -5.92 -10.21 8.29
N PHE A 161 -6.39 -9.29 7.44
CA PHE A 161 -5.55 -8.28 6.82
C PHE A 161 -5.02 -7.28 7.85
N MET A 162 -5.86 -6.83 8.79
CA MET A 162 -5.43 -5.91 9.85
C MET A 162 -4.40 -6.55 10.79
N GLU A 163 -4.47 -7.87 10.99
CA GLU A 163 -3.59 -8.57 11.92
C GLU A 163 -2.30 -9.09 11.27
N PHE A 164 -2.40 -9.63 10.06
CA PHE A 164 -1.30 -10.33 9.39
C PHE A 164 -0.91 -9.71 8.04
N GLY A 165 -1.62 -8.67 7.58
CA GLY A 165 -1.39 -8.07 6.26
C GLY A 165 0.00 -7.47 6.11
N CYS A 166 0.48 -6.77 7.13
CA CYS A 166 1.85 -6.22 7.15
C CYS A 166 2.89 -7.34 7.08
N GLU A 167 2.81 -8.33 7.96
CA GLU A 167 3.73 -9.48 7.98
C GLU A 167 3.73 -10.24 6.64
N GLU A 168 2.54 -10.49 6.09
CA GLU A 168 2.40 -11.18 4.81
C GLU A 168 3.04 -10.36 3.67
N LEU A 169 2.85 -9.04 3.66
CA LEU A 169 3.40 -8.18 2.62
C LEU A 169 4.93 -8.03 2.71
N SER A 170 5.45 -7.97 3.94
CA SER A 170 6.89 -7.91 4.22
C SER A 170 7.66 -9.14 3.73
N LYS A 171 6.99 -10.29 3.52
CA LYS A 171 7.60 -11.48 2.88
C LYS A 171 8.01 -11.23 1.42
N LYS A 172 7.46 -10.20 0.77
CA LYS A 172 7.63 -9.96 -0.66
C LYS A 172 8.20 -8.59 -0.99
N TYR A 173 7.85 -7.56 -0.22
CA TYR A 173 8.30 -6.20 -0.45
C TYR A 173 8.89 -5.64 0.84
N GLU A 174 9.96 -4.86 0.71
CA GLU A 174 10.54 -4.12 1.83
C GLU A 174 9.49 -3.17 2.42
N PHE A 175 9.39 -3.17 3.74
CA PHE A 175 8.47 -2.29 4.47
C PHE A 175 8.77 -0.83 4.16
N GLY A 176 7.73 -0.03 3.90
CA GLY A 176 7.88 1.38 3.53
C GLY A 176 8.27 1.64 2.07
N SER A 177 8.50 0.61 1.24
CA SER A 177 8.70 0.82 -0.20
C SER A 177 7.41 1.22 -0.93
N ASP A 178 7.52 1.92 -2.07
CA ASP A 178 6.36 2.29 -2.90
C ASP A 178 5.46 1.09 -3.24
N LEU A 179 6.09 -0.05 -3.58
CA LEU A 179 5.39 -1.29 -3.89
C LEU A 179 4.64 -1.84 -2.69
N TRP A 180 5.20 -1.71 -1.49
CA TRP A 180 4.54 -2.09 -0.25
C TRP A 180 3.28 -1.23 -0.05
N PHE A 181 3.40 0.09 -0.08
CA PHE A 181 2.26 0.99 0.08
C PHE A 181 1.16 0.75 -0.95
N ILE A 182 1.52 0.55 -2.21
CA ILE A 182 0.55 0.32 -3.30
C ILE A 182 -0.24 -0.97 -3.11
N TYR A 183 0.38 -2.03 -2.58
CA TYR A 183 -0.33 -3.29 -2.32
C TYR A 183 -1.18 -3.21 -1.05
N TYR A 184 -0.66 -2.56 -0.02
CA TYR A 184 -1.36 -2.38 1.25
C TYR A 184 -2.61 -1.50 1.06
N ASP A 185 -2.45 -0.31 0.48
CA ASP A 185 -3.53 0.63 0.19
C ASP A 185 -4.60 0.02 -0.70
N TYR A 186 -4.18 -0.77 -1.71
CA TYR A 186 -5.11 -1.50 -2.56
C TYR A 186 -5.99 -2.47 -1.77
N ALA A 187 -5.40 -3.33 -0.92
CA ALA A 187 -6.20 -4.27 -0.13
C ALA A 187 -7.16 -3.55 0.81
N LEU A 188 -6.69 -2.48 1.45
CA LEU A 188 -7.50 -1.68 2.36
C LEU A 188 -8.71 -1.05 1.65
N LYS A 189 -8.51 -0.44 0.48
CA LYS A 189 -9.55 0.28 -0.26
C LYS A 189 -10.47 -0.60 -1.11
N GLU A 190 -9.98 -1.72 -1.63
CA GLU A 190 -10.71 -2.50 -2.65
C GLU A 190 -11.22 -3.86 -2.15
N ILE A 191 -10.64 -4.41 -1.07
CA ILE A 191 -11.03 -5.74 -0.56
C ILE A 191 -11.56 -5.66 0.88
N ALA A 192 -10.88 -4.89 1.74
CA ALA A 192 -11.23 -4.72 3.15
C ALA A 192 -12.14 -3.51 3.43
N SER A 193 -12.63 -2.82 2.39
CA SER A 193 -13.31 -1.54 2.49
C SER A 193 -14.71 -1.58 3.10
N GLU A 194 -15.32 -2.77 3.26
CA GLU A 194 -16.65 -2.85 3.86
C GLU A 194 -16.63 -2.59 5.38
N GLY A 195 -17.57 -1.75 5.83
CA GLY A 195 -17.73 -1.24 7.20
C GLY A 195 -18.24 -2.26 8.22
N HIS A 196 -17.94 -3.54 8.02
CA HIS A 196 -18.30 -4.55 9.00
C HIS A 196 -17.32 -4.51 10.17
N ASN A 197 -17.86 -4.47 11.39
CA ASN A 197 -17.07 -4.67 12.61
C ASN A 197 -16.48 -6.09 12.55
N CYS A 198 -15.16 -6.18 12.73
CA CYS A 198 -14.38 -7.41 12.71
C CYS A 198 -13.53 -7.60 13.98
N GLU A 199 -13.74 -6.79 15.02
CA GLU A 199 -12.95 -6.77 16.26
C GLU A 199 -12.99 -8.12 16.97
N GLU A 200 -14.17 -8.75 17.08
CA GLU A 200 -14.31 -10.07 17.71
C GLU A 200 -13.49 -11.15 16.99
N ILE A 201 -13.46 -11.10 15.65
CA ILE A 201 -12.71 -12.05 14.82
C ILE A 201 -11.21 -11.77 14.93
N GLN A 202 -10.83 -10.48 14.91
CA GLN A 202 -9.44 -10.07 15.06
C GLN A 202 -8.89 -10.52 16.43
N GLU A 203 -9.65 -10.32 17.49
CA GLU A 203 -9.30 -10.76 18.83
C GLU A 203 -9.20 -12.29 18.92
N ALA A 204 -10.12 -13.01 18.26
CA ALA A 204 -10.04 -14.46 18.15
C ALA A 204 -8.76 -14.93 17.41
N PHE A 205 -8.29 -14.18 16.42
CA PHE A 205 -7.02 -14.43 15.76
C PHE A 205 -5.85 -14.17 16.69
N ARG A 206 -5.74 -12.98 17.30
CA ARG A 206 -4.65 -12.65 18.24
C ARG A 206 -4.47 -13.69 19.35
N ARG A 207 -5.58 -14.13 19.95
CA ARG A 207 -5.54 -15.08 21.08
C ARG A 207 -5.08 -16.47 20.68
N ARG A 208 -5.34 -16.89 19.44
CA ARG A 208 -5.17 -18.29 19.01
C ARG A 208 -4.07 -18.48 17.99
N LEU A 209 -3.66 -17.42 17.33
CA LEU A 209 -2.62 -17.35 16.33
C LEU A 209 -1.65 -16.29 16.84
N LYS A 210 -0.56 -16.73 17.46
CA LYS A 210 0.51 -15.80 17.85
C LYS A 210 0.97 -15.07 16.58
N PRO A 211 0.98 -13.73 16.53
CA PRO A 211 1.78 -13.01 15.55
C PRO A 211 3.22 -13.51 15.69
N GLN A 212 3.91 -13.80 14.58
CA GLN A 212 5.36 -13.95 14.67
C GLN A 212 5.92 -12.58 15.11
N GLU A 213 6.78 -12.56 16.14
CA GLU A 213 7.29 -11.36 16.83
C GLU A 213 8.21 -10.46 15.96
N HIS A 214 7.89 -10.25 14.68
CA HIS A 214 8.74 -9.55 13.71
C HIS A 214 8.08 -8.39 12.96
N CYS A 215 6.98 -7.85 13.48
CA CYS A 215 6.64 -6.47 13.22
C CYS A 215 6.32 -5.81 14.56
N GLU A 216 7.24 -4.95 15.03
CA GLU A 216 6.86 -3.88 15.93
C GLU A 216 5.61 -3.23 15.33
N THR A 217 4.53 -3.21 16.10
CA THR A 217 3.31 -2.49 15.78
C THR A 217 3.67 -1.02 15.70
N VAL A 218 4.11 -0.58 14.52
CA VAL A 218 4.16 0.84 14.21
C VAL A 218 2.72 1.22 13.95
N ASP A 219 2.13 1.92 14.91
CA ASP A 219 0.83 2.53 14.76
C ASP A 219 0.78 3.22 13.39
N CYS A 220 -0.08 2.71 12.51
CA CYS A 220 -0.37 3.34 11.23
C CYS A 220 -1.21 4.60 11.46
N PHE A 221 -0.70 5.56 12.23
CA PHE A 221 -1.19 6.92 12.29
C PHE A 221 -0.49 7.73 11.21
N PHE A 222 -1.02 7.73 9.99
CA PHE A 222 -0.94 8.88 9.10
C PHE A 222 -2.16 8.90 8.18
N ILE A 223 -3.25 9.47 8.71
CA ILE A 223 -4.21 10.23 7.91
C ILE A 223 -4.30 11.60 8.59
N ASN A 224 -3.75 12.62 7.93
CA ASN A 224 -4.28 13.98 7.89
C ASN A 224 -4.06 14.50 6.47
#